data_AF-A0A4C1T0N8-F1
#
_entry.id   AF-A0A4C1T0N8-F1
#
_cell.length_a   1.000
_cell.length_b   1.000
_cell.length_c   1.000
_cell.angle_alpha   90.00
_cell.angle_beta   90.00
_cell.angle_gamma   90.00
#
_symmetry.space_group_name_H-M   'P 1'
#
loop_
_entity.id
_entity.type
_entity.pdbx_description
1 polymer ?
#
loop_
_entity_poly.entity_id
_entity_poly.type
_entity_poly.pdbx_seq_one_letter_code
_entity_poly.pdbx_strand_id
1 'polypeptide(L)'
;MAVQGKARTAVCHLLAANSKPEDIMAALEKKFGRPEQLVDEVLKEVKVMSRLTDSGREINDFAITTRNCVAVLQEIDEEGHIHNPVLLKEILEK
;
A
#
# COMPACT_ATOMS: atom_id res chain seq x y z
N MET A 1 17.45 17.41 -2.16
CA MET A 1 16.41 16.70 -2.95
C MET A 1 15.35 17.71 -3.35
N ALA A 2 14.97 17.77 -4.63
CA ALA A 2 13.95 18.69 -5.12
C ALA A 2 12.64 17.95 -5.36
N VAL A 3 11.51 18.56 -4.99
CA VAL A 3 10.17 17.99 -5.24
C VAL A 3 9.88 18.05 -6.74
N GLN A 4 9.58 16.91 -7.37
CA GLN A 4 9.35 16.79 -8.82
C GLN A 4 8.01 16.11 -9.14
N GLY A 5 7.57 16.23 -10.40
CA GLY A 5 6.36 15.55 -10.90
C GLY A 5 5.06 15.91 -10.17
N LYS A 6 4.18 14.92 -9.97
CA LYS A 6 2.85 15.09 -9.34
C LYS A 6 2.93 15.71 -7.94
N ALA A 7 3.99 15.40 -7.18
CA ALA A 7 4.23 16.00 -5.86
C ALA A 7 4.46 17.50 -5.96
N ARG A 8 5.23 17.96 -6.95
CA ARG A 8 5.46 19.40 -7.19
C ARG A 8 4.15 20.11 -7.53
N THR A 9 3.33 19.52 -8.39
CA THR A 9 2.03 20.09 -8.79
C THR A 9 1.05 20.17 -7.62
N ALA A 10 0.98 19.14 -6.78
CA ALA A 10 0.14 19.13 -5.57
C ALA A 10 0.57 20.23 -4.57
N VAL A 11 1.89 20.40 -4.37
CA VAL A 11 2.44 21.47 -3.53
C VAL A 11 2.13 22.84 -4.10
N CYS A 12 2.26 23.05 -5.42
CA CYS A 12 1.91 24.32 -6.05
C CYS A 12 0.43 24.68 -5.85
N HIS A 13 -0.49 23.73 -5.96
CA HIS A 13 -1.91 23.99 -5.69
C HIS A 13 -2.21 24.32 -4.23
N LEU A 14 -1.57 23.60 -3.29
CA LEU A 14 -1.76 23.84 -1.85
C LEU A 14 -1.17 25.19 -1.41
N LEU A 15 -0.02 25.58 -1.97
CA LEU A 15 0.58 26.90 -1.77
C LEU A 15 -0.30 28.01 -2.38
N ALA A 16 -0.87 27.80 -3.57
CA ALA A 16 -1.79 28.75 -4.20
C ALA A 16 -3.09 28.95 -3.41
N ALA A 17 -3.52 27.94 -2.65
CA ALA A 17 -4.67 28.02 -1.75
C ALA A 17 -4.38 28.72 -0.41
N ASN A 18 -3.18 29.28 -0.22
CA ASN A 18 -2.73 29.95 1.00
C ASN A 18 -2.85 29.05 2.26
N SER A 19 -2.66 27.74 2.08
CA SER A 19 -2.72 26.75 3.16
C SER A 19 -1.53 26.92 4.10
N LYS A 20 -1.72 26.67 5.41
CA LYS A 20 -0.61 26.74 6.36
C LYS A 20 0.44 25.69 6.02
N PRO A 21 1.74 25.96 6.23
CA PRO A 21 2.80 25.01 5.96
C PRO A 21 2.59 23.64 6.61
N GLU A 22 1.99 23.59 7.81
CA GLU A 22 1.67 22.32 8.50
C GLU A 22 0.64 21.48 7.71
N ASP A 23 -0.38 22.13 7.14
CA ASP A 23 -1.42 21.46 6.35
C ASP A 23 -0.86 20.92 5.02
N ILE A 24 0.11 21.64 4.44
CA ILE A 24 0.81 21.20 3.21
C ILE A 24 1.68 19.98 3.50
N MET A 25 2.42 20.00 4.61
CA MET A 25 3.25 18.86 5.03
C MET A 25 2.39 17.65 5.37
N ALA A 26 1.27 17.81 6.08
CA ALA A 26 0.34 16.73 6.37
C ALA A 26 -0.29 16.14 5.09
N ALA A 27 -0.67 16.98 4.12
CA ALA A 27 -1.19 16.52 2.84
C ALA A 27 -0.13 15.81 1.99
N LEU A 28 1.13 16.25 2.07
CA LEU A 28 2.27 15.60 1.43
C LEU A 28 2.62 14.27 2.09
N GLU A 29 2.68 14.19 3.41
CA GLU A 29 2.90 12.92 4.13
C GLU A 29 1.75 11.95 3.91
N LYS A 30 0.50 12.44 3.88
CA LYS A 30 -0.64 11.58 3.56
C LYS A 30 -0.62 11.04 2.13
N LYS A 31 -0.12 11.83 1.16
CA LYS A 31 -0.07 11.42 -0.27
C LYS A 31 1.25 10.78 -0.70
N PHE A 32 2.33 11.00 0.03
CA PHE A 32 3.70 10.65 -0.38
C PHE A 32 4.57 10.17 0.79
N GLY A 33 4.00 9.94 1.97
CA GLY A 33 4.70 9.59 3.21
C GLY A 33 5.34 8.21 3.26
N ARG A 34 5.48 7.55 2.09
CA ARG A 34 6.07 6.22 1.81
C ARG A 34 5.04 5.11 1.59
N PRO A 35 4.22 5.19 0.52
CA PRO A 35 3.38 4.09 0.08
C PRO A 35 4.17 2.77 -0.01
N GLU A 36 5.42 2.82 -0.45
CA GLU A 36 6.27 1.63 -0.58
C GLU A 36 6.61 0.91 0.72
N GLN A 37 6.69 1.63 1.85
CA GLN A 37 6.87 0.97 3.14
C GLN A 37 5.61 0.22 3.56
N LEU A 38 4.44 0.79 3.28
CA LEU A 38 3.15 0.14 3.54
C LEU A 38 2.96 -1.07 2.61
N VAL A 39 3.36 -0.95 1.34
CA VAL A 39 3.39 -2.07 0.39
C VAL A 39 4.25 -3.20 0.93
N ASP A 40 5.48 -2.91 1.37
CA ASP A 40 6.39 -3.92 1.93
C ASP A 40 5.83 -4.60 3.19
N GLU A 41 5.24 -3.84 4.10
CA GLU A 41 4.65 -4.37 5.34
C GLU A 41 3.47 -5.30 5.04
N VAL A 42 2.55 -4.85 4.19
CA VAL A 42 1.33 -5.59 3.86
C VAL A 42 1.65 -6.85 3.04
N LEU A 43 2.59 -6.77 2.10
CA LEU A 43 3.05 -7.94 1.35
C LEU A 43 3.81 -8.93 2.24
N LYS A 44 4.52 -8.45 3.27
CA LYS A 44 5.21 -9.31 4.23
C LYS A 44 4.22 -10.17 5.00
N GLU A 45 3.06 -9.65 5.40
CA GLU A 45 2.02 -10.42 6.11
C GLU A 45 1.57 -11.62 5.29
N VAL A 46 1.32 -11.43 3.98
CA VAL A 46 0.96 -12.50 3.05
C VAL A 46 2.12 -13.48 2.86
N LYS A 47 3.36 -12.99 2.75
CA LYS A 47 4.56 -13.82 2.57
C LYS A 47 4.88 -14.71 3.75
N VAL A 48 4.69 -14.25 4.99
CA VAL A 48 5.03 -15.03 6.20
C VAL A 48 3.96 -16.04 6.61
N MET A 49 2.79 -16.02 5.95
CA MET A 49 1.76 -17.02 6.18
C MET A 49 2.30 -18.44 5.99
N SER A 50 1.93 -19.33 6.91
CA SER A 50 2.22 -20.76 6.80
C SER A 50 1.52 -21.36 5.58
N ARG A 51 1.98 -22.52 5.12
CA ARG A 51 1.14 -23.32 4.22
C ARG A 51 -0.17 -23.66 4.91
N LEU A 52 -1.27 -23.57 4.18
CA LEU A 52 -2.58 -23.92 4.68
C LEU A 52 -2.59 -25.42 5.00
N THR A 53 -3.03 -25.74 6.22
CA THR A 53 -3.53 -27.09 6.49
C THR A 53 -5.05 -27.05 6.27
N ASP A 54 -5.71 -28.20 6.06
CA ASP A 54 -7.16 -28.26 5.75
C ASP A 54 -8.08 -27.77 6.89
N SER A 55 -7.57 -27.00 7.84
CA SER A 55 -8.33 -26.37 8.91
C SER A 55 -9.11 -25.16 8.37
N GLY A 56 -10.42 -25.13 8.65
CA GLY A 56 -11.28 -24.01 8.24
C GLY A 56 -10.86 -22.66 8.82
N ARG A 57 -10.11 -22.65 9.95
CA ARG A 57 -9.56 -21.43 10.55
C ARG A 57 -8.46 -20.84 9.67
N GLU A 58 -7.49 -21.64 9.25
CA GLU A 58 -6.37 -21.16 8.43
C GLU A 58 -6.83 -20.66 7.07
N ILE A 59 -7.82 -21.34 6.47
CA ILE A 59 -8.46 -20.90 5.20
C ILE A 59 -9.11 -19.52 5.39
N ASN A 60 -9.82 -19.31 6.50
CA ASN A 60 -10.45 -18.03 6.79
C ASN A 60 -9.41 -16.92 7.05
N ASP A 61 -8.37 -17.22 7.80
CA ASP A 61 -7.29 -16.26 8.11
C ASP A 61 -6.53 -15.86 6.84
N PHE A 62 -6.31 -16.80 5.92
CA PHE A 62 -5.78 -16.52 4.58
C PHE A 62 -6.66 -15.61 3.75
N ALA A 63 -7.97 -15.89 3.71
CA ALA A 63 -8.92 -15.09 2.96
C ALA A 63 -8.98 -13.65 3.49
N ILE A 64 -8.98 -13.47 4.82
CA ILE A 64 -8.99 -12.15 5.46
C ILE A 64 -7.69 -11.40 5.17
N THR A 65 -6.53 -12.04 5.38
CA THR A 65 -5.21 -11.41 5.18
C THR A 65 -5.02 -10.99 3.72
N THR A 66 -5.35 -11.87 2.77
CA THR A 66 -5.25 -11.57 1.33
C THR A 66 -6.20 -10.43 0.92
N ARG A 67 -7.44 -10.45 1.40
CA ARG A 67 -8.42 -9.38 1.13
C ARG A 67 -7.96 -8.05 1.70
N ASN A 68 -7.46 -8.03 2.93
CA ASN A 68 -6.96 -6.81 3.56
C ASN A 68 -5.75 -6.26 2.80
N CYS A 69 -4.85 -7.13 2.35
CA CYS A 69 -3.71 -6.73 1.52
C CYS A 69 -4.16 -6.03 0.23
N VAL A 70 -5.10 -6.62 -0.50
CA VAL A 70 -5.66 -6.02 -1.72
C VAL A 70 -6.33 -4.68 -1.42
N ALA A 71 -7.11 -4.59 -0.33
CA ALA A 71 -7.81 -3.36 0.05
C ALA A 71 -6.83 -2.21 0.36
N VAL A 72 -5.74 -2.50 1.09
CA VAL A 72 -4.73 -1.48 1.40
C VAL A 72 -4.02 -1.01 0.13
N LEU A 73 -3.61 -1.93 -0.76
CA LEU A 73 -2.97 -1.58 -2.02
C LEU A 73 -3.85 -0.73 -2.93
N GLN A 74 -5.16 -0.98 -2.96
CA GLN A 74 -6.13 -0.16 -3.68
C GLN A 74 -6.32 1.22 -3.04
N GLU A 75 -6.33 1.31 -1.70
CA GLU A 75 -6.52 2.58 -0.98
C GLU A 75 -5.34 3.54 -1.18
N ILE A 76 -4.12 3.01 -1.37
CA ILE A 76 -2.91 3.81 -1.60
C ILE A 76 -2.55 4.01 -3.09
N ASP A 77 -3.40 3.58 -4.03
CA ASP A 77 -3.16 3.68 -5.49
C ASP A 77 -1.95 2.86 -5.99
N GLU A 78 -1.58 1.78 -5.26
CA GLU A 78 -0.46 0.86 -5.57
C GLU A 78 -0.96 -0.53 -6.00
N GLU A 79 -2.17 -0.62 -6.57
CA GLU A 79 -2.79 -1.87 -7.03
C GLU A 79 -1.97 -2.59 -8.12
N GLY A 80 -1.07 -1.89 -8.80
CA GLY A 80 -0.11 -2.46 -9.75
C GLY A 80 0.74 -3.58 -9.16
N HIS A 81 1.00 -3.56 -7.85
CA HIS A 81 1.71 -4.62 -7.14
C HIS A 81 0.94 -5.95 -7.09
N ILE A 82 -0.39 -5.91 -7.15
CA ILE A 82 -1.25 -7.12 -7.18
C ILE A 82 -1.00 -7.92 -8.46
N HIS A 83 -0.67 -7.24 -9.55
CA HIS A 83 -0.39 -7.86 -10.85
C HIS A 83 1.03 -8.43 -10.95
N ASN A 84 1.84 -8.33 -9.89
CA ASN A 84 3.18 -8.91 -9.87
C ASN A 84 3.08 -10.45 -9.91
N PRO A 85 3.57 -11.10 -10.99
CA PRO A 85 3.46 -12.56 -11.14
C PRO A 85 4.23 -13.33 -10.05
N VAL A 86 5.25 -12.73 -9.44
CA VAL A 86 6.00 -13.34 -8.33
C VAL A 86 5.15 -13.38 -7.07
N LEU A 87 4.46 -12.28 -6.75
CA LEU A 87 3.57 -12.21 -5.58
C LEU A 87 2.37 -13.15 -5.77
N LEU A 88 1.79 -13.20 -6.97
CA LEU A 88 0.73 -14.14 -7.30
C LEU A 88 1.17 -15.60 -7.10
N LYS A 89 2.39 -15.95 -7.52
CA LYS A 89 2.93 -17.30 -7.32
C LYS A 89 3.12 -17.63 -5.84
N GLU A 90 3.64 -16.70 -5.05
CA GLU A 90 3.81 -16.89 -3.60
C GLU A 90 2.47 -17.07 -2.86
N ILE A 91 1.42 -16.38 -3.29
CA ILE A 91 0.06 -16.53 -2.77
C ILE A 91 -0.52 -17.90 -3.14
N LEU A 92 -0.31 -18.35 -4.38
CA LEU A 92 -0.78 -19.65 -4.87
C LEU A 92 -0.02 -20.84 -4.24
N GLU A 93 1.16 -20.61 -3.66
CA GLU A 93 1.99 -21.62 -3.00
C GLU A 93 1.69 -21.77 -1.50
N LYS A 94 0.74 -21.00 -0.97
CA LYS A 94 0.22 -21.15 0.40
C LYS A 94 -0.67 -22.37 0.54
#